data_AF-A0A5N6JZD7-F1
#
_entry.id   AF-A0A5N6JZD7-F1
#
_cell.length_a   1.000
_cell.length_b   1.000
_cell.length_c   1.000
_cell.angle_alpha   90.00
_cell.angle_beta   90.00
_cell.angle_gamma   90.00
#
_symmetry.space_group_name_H-M   'P 1'
#
loop_
_entity.id
_entity.type
_entity.pdbx_description
1 polymer ?
#
loop_
_entity_poly.entity_id
_entity_poly.type
_entity_poly.pdbx_seq_one_letter_code
_entity_poly.pdbx_strand_id
1 'polypeptide(L)'
;MAPKSYTDYTTAQSVRNPCLRDLCQFLEVKFTRNIGRFVCVDIPCSDEALIIRELSIDGVKNLLDDRSTNIPSTKGRILIVEDLSSEIVELLGSRLDIDPVFFASHLHGQRVELNYPKPSLARLPSRVRKQNFVSLPYQRCLEFCNASPSLRRLSRDCNIPRKVMMLPPTKDVQIGLVQHCCSVLWAGIEEGPWLGIISVDPPTNNIYRSIDTEVALQTRLFQGGYEDFTNRASFFSHDQAGPSRHSLLQDLIHYWTAALPPSFTNTPASLLTLSYYPLQIIAAEWVRYIAVLSHNIKQYEYTYDPLVANVTTPSGLNYLDANLRNLQVWGRRCIQKLYKLDLVTNFLRNHTPSAAGNVEFKEYELLAEDYVHIRSQVQTYQHRLEALIPVVTSLVQIVDTRRSLKEAANVTRLT
;
A
#
# COMPACT_ATOMS: atom_id res chain seq x y z
N MET A 1 -27.42 -5.43 -25.79
CA MET A 1 -27.04 -6.83 -25.48
C MET A 1 -26.47 -6.83 -24.06
N ALA A 2 -26.91 -7.76 -23.21
CA ALA A 2 -26.27 -7.96 -21.91
C ALA A 2 -24.83 -8.45 -22.12
N PRO A 3 -23.85 -8.03 -21.30
CA PRO A 3 -22.47 -8.48 -21.43
C PRO A 3 -22.38 -10.00 -21.20
N LYS A 4 -21.58 -10.70 -22.00
CA LYS A 4 -21.41 -12.16 -21.90
C LYS A 4 -20.38 -12.58 -20.86
N SER A 5 -19.49 -11.67 -20.49
CA SER A 5 -18.43 -11.84 -19.50
C SER A 5 -18.20 -10.55 -18.71
N TYR A 6 -17.56 -10.65 -17.56
CA TYR A 6 -17.14 -9.48 -16.77
C TYR A 6 -16.08 -8.67 -17.50
N THR A 7 -15.23 -9.33 -18.31
CA THR A 7 -14.30 -8.68 -19.23
C THR A 7 -15.02 -7.82 -20.27
N ASP A 8 -16.08 -8.33 -20.92
CA ASP A 8 -16.88 -7.54 -21.87
C ASP A 8 -17.56 -6.35 -21.19
N TYR A 9 -18.09 -6.57 -19.98
CA TYR A 9 -18.71 -5.52 -19.18
C TYR A 9 -17.70 -4.42 -18.84
N THR A 10 -16.51 -4.80 -18.35
CA THR A 10 -15.44 -3.86 -17.98
C THR A 10 -14.97 -3.07 -19.20
N THR A 11 -14.81 -3.74 -20.35
CA THR A 11 -14.43 -3.10 -21.61
C THR A 11 -15.47 -2.07 -22.05
N ALA A 12 -16.75 -2.40 -21.97
CA ALA A 12 -17.83 -1.45 -22.25
C ALA A 12 -17.83 -0.26 -21.27
N GLN A 13 -17.59 -0.51 -19.98
CA GLN A 13 -17.50 0.55 -18.96
C GLN A 13 -16.27 1.45 -19.13
N SER A 14 -15.18 0.94 -19.72
CA SER A 14 -13.94 1.71 -19.93
C SER A 14 -14.13 2.93 -20.86
N VAL A 15 -15.15 2.89 -21.74
CA VAL A 15 -15.52 4.02 -22.60
C VAL A 15 -16.01 5.20 -21.76
N ARG A 16 -16.77 4.93 -20.69
CA ARG A 16 -17.31 5.95 -19.78
C ARG A 16 -16.34 6.29 -18.64
N ASN A 17 -15.54 5.31 -18.22
CA ASN A 17 -14.58 5.44 -17.14
C ASN A 17 -13.18 5.07 -17.66
N PRO A 18 -12.43 6.03 -18.23
CA PRO A 18 -11.10 5.76 -18.81
C PRO A 18 -10.09 5.17 -17.82
N CYS A 19 -10.31 5.33 -16.51
CA CYS A 19 -9.49 4.73 -15.45
C CYS A 19 -9.60 3.21 -15.34
N LEU A 20 -10.46 2.55 -16.14
CA LEU A 20 -10.59 1.09 -16.19
C LEU A 20 -9.68 0.42 -17.24
N ARG A 21 -8.88 1.20 -17.98
CA ARG A 21 -8.05 0.65 -19.07
C ARG A 21 -7.00 -0.36 -18.59
N ASP A 22 -6.36 -0.13 -17.44
CA ASP A 22 -5.41 -1.09 -16.83
C ASP A 22 -6.09 -2.42 -16.57
N LEU A 23 -7.34 -2.36 -16.09
CA LEU A 23 -8.10 -3.56 -15.75
C LEU A 23 -8.48 -4.32 -17.00
N CYS A 24 -8.87 -3.62 -18.08
CA CYS A 24 -9.12 -4.26 -19.38
C CYS A 24 -7.86 -5.00 -19.87
N GLN A 25 -6.71 -4.33 -19.84
CA GLN A 25 -5.43 -4.93 -20.24
C GLN A 25 -5.07 -6.13 -19.35
N PHE A 26 -5.31 -6.03 -18.03
CA PHE A 26 -5.05 -7.13 -17.11
C PHE A 26 -5.95 -8.34 -17.38
N LEU A 27 -7.22 -8.13 -17.70
CA LEU A 27 -8.18 -9.20 -18.00
C LEU A 27 -7.90 -9.87 -19.36
N GLU A 28 -7.35 -9.14 -20.33
CA GLU A 28 -6.91 -9.71 -21.61
C GLU A 28 -5.73 -10.67 -21.44
N VAL A 29 -4.84 -10.40 -20.47
CA VAL A 29 -3.70 -11.26 -20.15
C VAL A 29 -4.18 -12.43 -19.29
N LYS A 30 -4.47 -13.56 -19.94
CA LYS A 30 -4.85 -14.83 -19.27
C LYS A 30 -3.69 -15.53 -18.54
N PHE A 31 -2.51 -14.91 -18.47
CA PHE A 31 -1.35 -15.51 -17.85
C PHE A 31 -1.32 -15.22 -16.34
N THR A 32 -1.35 -16.29 -15.55
CA THR A 32 -1.14 -16.25 -14.10
C THR A 32 0.29 -16.67 -13.79
N ARG A 33 1.00 -15.86 -12.99
CA ARG A 33 2.37 -16.17 -12.56
C ARG A 33 2.36 -17.10 -11.37
N ASN A 34 1.54 -16.73 -10.38
CA ASN A 34 1.41 -17.44 -9.13
C ASN A 34 -0.03 -17.90 -8.96
N ILE A 35 -0.19 -19.05 -8.30
CA ILE A 35 -1.47 -19.51 -7.81
C ILE A 35 -1.79 -18.67 -6.57
N GLY A 36 -2.88 -17.88 -6.65
CA GLY A 36 -3.37 -17.10 -5.52
C GLY A 36 -3.82 -18.00 -4.37
N ARG A 37 -3.84 -17.45 -3.15
CA ARG A 37 -4.34 -18.15 -1.96
C ARG A 37 -5.68 -17.57 -1.53
N PHE A 38 -6.59 -18.43 -1.11
CA PHE A 38 -7.95 -18.04 -0.74
C PHE A 38 -8.24 -18.55 0.66
N VAL A 39 -8.66 -17.67 1.56
CA VAL A 39 -9.04 -18.02 2.92
C VAL A 39 -10.42 -17.46 3.21
N CYS A 40 -11.33 -18.31 3.67
CA CYS A 40 -12.63 -17.92 4.15
C CYS A 40 -12.63 -17.92 5.68
N VAL A 41 -13.09 -16.81 6.26
CA VAL A 41 -13.36 -16.67 7.69
C VAL A 41 -14.87 -16.63 7.85
N ASP A 42 -15.43 -17.70 8.39
CA ASP A 42 -16.86 -17.78 8.69
C ASP A 42 -17.10 -17.28 10.11
N ILE A 43 -18.07 -16.38 10.22
CA ILE A 43 -18.43 -15.75 11.49
C ILE A 43 -19.74 -16.37 11.96
N PRO A 44 -19.74 -17.13 13.07
CA PRO A 44 -20.93 -17.78 13.57
C PRO A 44 -21.97 -16.77 14.10
N CYS A 45 -23.24 -17.21 14.17
CA CYS A 45 -24.32 -16.46 14.81
C CYS A 45 -24.26 -16.57 16.36
N SER A 46 -23.67 -17.63 16.88
CA SER A 46 -23.39 -17.83 18.32
C SER A 46 -22.04 -17.21 18.71
N ASP A 47 -21.77 -17.06 20.00
CA ASP A 47 -20.45 -16.66 20.55
C ASP A 47 -19.37 -17.75 20.38
N GLU A 48 -19.52 -18.61 19.36
CA GLU A 48 -18.52 -19.61 18.99
C GLU A 48 -17.31 -18.97 18.33
N ALA A 49 -16.18 -19.68 18.38
CA ALA A 49 -14.96 -19.24 17.73
C ALA A 49 -15.12 -19.15 16.20
N LEU A 50 -14.37 -18.24 15.59
CA LEU A 50 -14.31 -18.11 14.13
C LEU A 50 -13.83 -19.40 13.47
N ILE A 51 -14.44 -19.74 12.34
CA ILE A 51 -14.03 -20.91 11.55
C ILE A 51 -13.23 -20.40 10.35
N ILE A 52 -11.97 -20.84 10.24
CA ILE A 52 -11.05 -20.43 9.19
C ILE A 52 -10.78 -21.62 8.27
N ARG A 53 -10.97 -21.42 6.96
CA ARG A 53 -10.81 -22.46 5.93
C ARG A 53 -10.00 -21.92 4.76
N GLU A 54 -8.92 -22.61 4.41
CA GLU A 54 -8.23 -22.37 3.13
C GLU A 54 -9.05 -23.05 2.00
N LEU A 55 -9.27 -22.32 0.92
CA LEU A 55 -10.13 -22.75 -0.19
C LEU A 55 -9.29 -22.95 -1.45
N SER A 56 -9.67 -23.96 -2.25
CA SER A 56 -9.27 -24.05 -3.65
C SER A 56 -10.12 -23.09 -4.51
N ILE A 57 -9.74 -22.90 -5.77
CA ILE A 57 -10.52 -22.11 -6.73
C ILE A 57 -11.96 -22.66 -6.85
N ASP A 58 -12.13 -23.98 -6.88
CA ASP A 58 -13.46 -24.59 -6.90
C ASP A 58 -14.21 -24.43 -5.58
N GLY A 59 -13.48 -24.43 -4.45
CA GLY A 59 -14.05 -24.05 -3.14
C GLY A 59 -14.58 -22.62 -3.12
N VAL A 60 -13.89 -21.68 -3.79
CA VAL A 60 -14.39 -20.30 -3.97
C VAL A 60 -15.64 -20.29 -4.85
N LYS A 61 -15.67 -21.01 -5.97
CA LYS A 61 -16.88 -21.12 -6.82
C LYS A 61 -18.08 -21.64 -6.02
N ASN A 62 -17.89 -22.73 -5.29
CA ASN A 62 -18.93 -23.31 -4.44
C ASN A 62 -19.39 -22.32 -3.37
N LEU A 63 -18.48 -21.60 -2.72
CA LEU A 63 -18.82 -20.56 -1.74
C LEU A 63 -19.72 -19.46 -2.34
N LEU A 64 -19.45 -19.06 -3.58
CA LEU A 64 -20.23 -18.02 -4.29
C LEU A 64 -21.58 -18.55 -4.78
N ASP A 65 -21.68 -19.85 -5.04
CA ASP A 65 -22.89 -20.50 -5.57
C ASP A 65 -23.83 -20.94 -4.44
N ASP A 66 -23.26 -21.36 -3.30
CA ASP A 66 -23.95 -21.68 -2.04
C ASP A 66 -24.45 -20.43 -1.29
N ARG A 67 -24.49 -19.26 -1.94
CA ARG A 67 -25.05 -18.04 -1.33
C ARG A 67 -26.55 -18.18 -0.98
N SER A 68 -27.25 -19.13 -1.60
CA SER A 68 -28.67 -19.44 -1.33
C SER A 68 -28.92 -20.60 -0.36
N THR A 69 -27.90 -21.40 -0.02
CA THR A 69 -28.05 -22.48 0.96
C THR A 69 -27.76 -21.89 2.34
N ASN A 70 -28.83 -21.62 3.09
CA ASN A 70 -28.79 -21.26 4.50
C ASN A 70 -27.88 -22.25 5.26
N ILE A 71 -26.60 -21.93 5.43
CA ILE A 71 -25.83 -22.53 6.52
C ILE A 71 -26.45 -21.92 7.77
N PRO A 72 -27.22 -22.68 8.59
CA PRO A 72 -28.13 -22.09 9.57
C PRO A 72 -27.45 -21.37 10.74
N SER A 73 -26.12 -21.24 10.72
CA SER A 73 -25.30 -20.84 11.85
C SER A 73 -24.29 -19.71 11.59
N THR A 74 -24.25 -19.07 10.41
CA THR A 74 -23.27 -17.99 10.13
C THR A 74 -23.89 -16.61 9.94
N LYS A 75 -23.42 -15.60 10.69
CA LYS A 75 -23.80 -14.18 10.59
C LYS A 75 -23.26 -13.54 9.31
N GLY A 76 -22.10 -14.00 8.83
CA GLY A 76 -21.45 -13.52 7.63
C GLY A 76 -20.12 -14.21 7.36
N ARG A 77 -19.51 -13.89 6.22
CA ARG A 77 -18.25 -14.50 5.79
C ARG A 77 -17.28 -13.44 5.26
N ILE A 78 -16.00 -13.65 5.48
CA ILE A 78 -14.92 -12.83 4.91
C ILE A 78 -14.08 -13.72 4.01
N LEU A 79 -14.07 -13.42 2.71
CA LEU A 79 -13.17 -14.05 1.75
C LEU A 79 -11.92 -13.18 1.58
N ILE A 80 -10.79 -13.66 2.09
CA ILE A 80 -9.48 -13.06 1.89
C ILE A 80 -8.84 -13.70 0.64
N VAL A 81 -8.44 -12.87 -0.31
CA VAL A 81 -7.86 -13.28 -1.60
C VAL A 81 -6.46 -12.71 -1.72
N GLU A 82 -5.44 -13.57 -1.67
CA GLU A 82 -4.03 -13.22 -1.84
C GLU A 82 -3.57 -13.44 -3.28
N ASP A 83 -2.89 -12.44 -3.85
CA ASP A 83 -2.34 -12.43 -5.23
C ASP A 83 -3.37 -12.61 -6.36
N LEU A 84 -4.29 -11.65 -6.47
CA LEU A 84 -5.36 -11.64 -7.48
C LEU A 84 -4.86 -11.94 -8.91
N SER A 85 -5.52 -12.89 -9.56
CA SER A 85 -5.35 -13.24 -10.97
C SER A 85 -6.52 -12.74 -11.84
N SER A 86 -6.33 -12.68 -13.16
CA SER A 86 -7.39 -12.31 -14.10
C SER A 86 -8.59 -13.27 -14.04
N GLU A 87 -8.35 -14.58 -13.87
CA GLU A 87 -9.41 -15.58 -13.69
C GLU A 87 -10.27 -15.31 -12.44
N ILE A 88 -9.64 -14.96 -11.32
CA ILE A 88 -10.36 -14.68 -10.07
C ILE A 88 -11.11 -13.36 -10.14
N VAL A 89 -10.54 -12.34 -10.80
CA VAL A 89 -11.25 -11.08 -11.05
C VAL A 89 -12.49 -11.31 -11.89
N GLU A 90 -12.39 -12.11 -12.96
CA GLU A 90 -13.54 -12.50 -13.79
C GLU A 90 -14.59 -13.27 -12.99
N LEU A 91 -14.17 -14.25 -12.18
CA LEU A 91 -15.07 -15.07 -11.34
C LEU A 91 -15.81 -14.22 -10.30
N LEU A 92 -15.08 -13.43 -9.50
CA LEU A 92 -15.68 -12.60 -8.45
C LEU A 92 -16.54 -11.50 -9.06
N GLY A 93 -16.05 -10.83 -10.11
CA GLY A 93 -16.76 -9.76 -10.78
C GLY A 93 -18.10 -10.20 -11.37
N SER A 94 -18.11 -11.35 -12.06
CA SER A 94 -19.33 -11.90 -12.68
C SER A 94 -20.35 -12.41 -11.66
N ARG A 95 -19.91 -13.12 -10.60
CA ARG A 95 -20.81 -13.74 -9.62
C ARG A 95 -21.38 -12.76 -8.60
N LEU A 96 -20.67 -11.66 -8.34
CA LEU A 96 -21.03 -10.72 -7.28
C LEU A 96 -21.41 -9.32 -7.80
N ASP A 97 -21.46 -9.14 -9.11
CA ASP A 97 -21.71 -7.84 -9.78
C ASP A 97 -20.83 -6.71 -9.21
N ILE A 98 -19.53 -6.98 -9.09
CA ILE A 98 -18.58 -6.04 -8.48
C ILE A 98 -18.35 -4.87 -9.44
N ASP A 99 -18.42 -3.64 -8.94
CA ASP A 99 -17.99 -2.45 -9.70
C ASP A 99 -16.52 -2.63 -10.16
N PRO A 100 -16.20 -2.61 -11.47
CA PRO A 100 -14.83 -2.77 -11.98
C PRO A 100 -13.83 -1.77 -11.39
N VAL A 101 -14.31 -0.64 -10.88
CA VAL A 101 -13.44 0.33 -10.20
C VAL A 101 -12.79 -0.26 -8.93
N PHE A 102 -13.41 -1.23 -8.26
CA PHE A 102 -12.79 -1.95 -7.13
C PHE A 102 -11.47 -2.60 -7.56
N PHE A 103 -11.52 -3.46 -8.59
CA PHE A 103 -10.33 -4.14 -9.09
C PHE A 103 -9.34 -3.15 -9.70
N ALA A 104 -9.80 -2.18 -10.50
CA ALA A 104 -8.91 -1.16 -11.06
C ALA A 104 -8.16 -0.37 -9.96
N SER A 105 -8.82 -0.09 -8.83
CA SER A 105 -8.19 0.59 -7.69
C SER A 105 -7.15 -0.29 -7.00
N HIS A 106 -7.39 -1.61 -6.93
CA HIS A 106 -6.46 -2.58 -6.37
C HIS A 106 -5.25 -2.86 -7.29
N LEU A 107 -5.49 -3.00 -8.60
CA LEU A 107 -4.47 -3.29 -9.63
C LEU A 107 -3.39 -2.23 -9.72
N HIS A 108 -3.70 -1.00 -9.28
CA HIS A 108 -2.85 0.16 -9.47
C HIS A 108 -1.37 -0.11 -9.14
N GLY A 109 -0.56 -0.25 -10.22
CA GLY A 109 0.80 -0.77 -10.21
C GLY A 109 1.87 0.19 -10.74
N GLN A 110 3.08 -0.33 -10.91
CA GLN A 110 4.39 0.34 -10.97
C GLN A 110 4.59 1.57 -11.89
N ARG A 111 3.74 1.81 -12.89
CA ARG A 111 3.97 2.80 -13.96
C ARG A 111 3.09 4.04 -13.82
N VAL A 112 3.66 5.20 -14.12
CA VAL A 112 2.88 6.42 -14.37
C VAL A 112 2.44 6.31 -15.81
N GLU A 113 1.24 5.82 -16.02
CA GLU A 113 0.66 5.70 -17.36
C GLU A 113 0.07 7.06 -17.73
N LEU A 114 0.57 7.66 -18.81
CA LEU A 114 0.03 8.92 -19.32
C LEU A 114 -1.31 8.71 -20.07
N ASN A 115 -1.59 7.47 -20.46
CA ASN A 115 -2.68 7.13 -21.37
C ASN A 115 -4.04 7.02 -20.67
N TYR A 116 -4.06 7.02 -19.33
CA TYR A 116 -5.29 6.98 -18.54
C TYR A 116 -5.06 7.47 -17.10
N PRO A 117 -6.09 8.06 -16.46
CA PRO A 117 -5.99 8.52 -15.08
C PRO A 117 -6.16 7.36 -14.09
N LYS A 118 -5.52 7.47 -12.93
CA LYS A 118 -5.70 6.52 -11.82
C LYS A 118 -7.12 6.59 -11.27
N PRO A 119 -7.75 5.46 -10.87
CA PRO A 119 -9.10 5.48 -10.30
C PRO A 119 -9.29 6.45 -9.13
N SER A 120 -8.29 6.57 -8.27
CA SER A 120 -8.33 7.51 -7.15
C SER A 120 -8.41 8.96 -7.63
N LEU A 121 -7.59 9.35 -8.61
CA LEU A 121 -7.52 10.71 -9.16
C LEU A 121 -8.66 11.03 -10.13
N ALA A 122 -9.32 10.01 -10.71
CA ALA A 122 -10.35 10.18 -11.72
C ALA A 122 -11.76 10.37 -11.15
N ARG A 123 -11.96 10.17 -9.84
CA ARG A 123 -13.30 10.15 -9.23
C ARG A 123 -13.53 11.35 -8.32
N LEU A 124 -14.74 11.88 -8.40
CA LEU A 124 -15.19 12.92 -7.49
C LEU A 124 -15.36 12.36 -6.06
N PRO A 125 -15.00 13.12 -5.02
CA PRO A 125 -15.19 12.71 -3.62
C PRO A 125 -16.64 12.31 -3.29
N SER A 126 -17.63 12.94 -3.91
CA SER A 126 -19.05 12.61 -3.74
C SER A 126 -19.41 11.19 -4.22
N ARG A 127 -18.74 10.67 -5.25
CA ARG A 127 -18.91 9.29 -5.73
C ARG A 127 -18.15 8.31 -4.83
N VAL A 128 -16.94 8.68 -4.41
CA VAL A 128 -16.11 7.87 -3.50
C VAL A 128 -16.84 7.62 -2.18
N ARG A 129 -17.60 8.59 -1.67
CA ARG A 129 -18.41 8.43 -0.43
C ARG A 129 -19.54 7.39 -0.53
N LYS A 130 -20.03 7.09 -1.73
CA LYS A 130 -21.16 6.16 -1.94
C LYS A 130 -20.70 4.75 -2.32
N GLN A 131 -19.41 4.52 -2.44
CA GLN A 131 -18.88 3.24 -2.88
C GLN A 131 -18.86 2.25 -1.70
N ASN A 132 -19.02 0.97 -1.99
CA ASN A 132 -19.00 -0.13 -1.03
C ASN A 132 -17.62 -0.77 -0.85
N PHE A 133 -16.55 -0.08 -1.23
CA PHE A 133 -15.18 -0.57 -1.06
C PHE A 133 -14.19 0.52 -0.65
N VAL A 134 -13.02 0.10 -0.17
CA VAL A 134 -11.88 0.97 0.07
C VAL A 134 -10.60 0.28 -0.38
N SER A 135 -9.74 1.02 -1.07
CA SER A 135 -8.40 0.56 -1.46
C SER A 135 -7.35 1.31 -0.65
N LEU A 136 -6.49 0.54 0.01
CA LEU A 136 -5.47 0.99 0.95
C LEU A 136 -4.08 0.66 0.37
N PRO A 137 -3.55 1.47 -0.55
CA PRO A 137 -2.21 1.28 -1.08
C PRO A 137 -1.17 1.84 -0.11
N TYR A 138 -0.23 1.01 0.32
CA TYR A 138 0.80 1.36 1.29
C TYR A 138 2.20 0.97 0.80
N GLN A 139 3.22 1.28 1.59
CA GLN A 139 4.59 0.87 1.32
C GLN A 139 5.16 0.15 2.52
N ARG A 140 5.66 -1.06 2.27
CA ARG A 140 6.46 -1.80 3.23
C ARG A 140 7.92 -1.40 3.07
N CYS A 141 8.58 -1.12 4.19
CA CYS A 141 9.98 -0.74 4.21
C CYS A 141 10.84 -1.98 4.51
N LEU A 142 11.74 -2.32 3.60
CA LEU A 142 12.64 -3.47 3.74
C LEU A 142 14.10 -3.03 3.71
N GLU A 143 14.93 -3.79 4.39
CA GLU A 143 16.37 -3.76 4.25
C GLU A 143 16.81 -4.88 3.31
N PHE A 144 17.63 -4.55 2.34
CA PHE A 144 18.14 -5.46 1.33
C PHE A 144 19.60 -5.79 1.66
N CYS A 145 19.86 -7.05 1.96
CA CYS A 145 21.21 -7.54 2.21
C CYS A 145 21.93 -7.73 0.87
N ASN A 146 23.18 -7.26 0.77
CA ASN A 146 24.06 -7.48 -0.39
C ASN A 146 23.52 -6.98 -1.74
N ALA A 147 22.58 -6.03 -1.74
CA ALA A 147 22.07 -5.46 -2.97
C ALA A 147 23.10 -4.54 -3.63
N SER A 148 23.32 -4.71 -4.95
CA SER A 148 24.20 -3.83 -5.71
C SER A 148 23.65 -2.39 -5.73
N PRO A 149 24.49 -1.36 -5.52
CA PRO A 149 24.07 0.05 -5.56
C PRO A 149 23.47 0.51 -6.90
N SER A 150 23.71 -0.24 -7.98
CA SER A 150 23.16 0.03 -9.32
C SER A 150 21.69 -0.34 -9.45
N LEU A 151 21.18 -1.24 -8.60
CA LEU A 151 19.77 -1.65 -8.61
C LEU A 151 18.92 -0.55 -7.99
N ARG A 152 18.21 0.22 -8.82
CA ARG A 152 17.38 1.36 -8.37
C ARG A 152 15.88 1.09 -8.44
N ARG A 153 15.44 0.28 -9.41
CA ARG A 153 14.03 0.01 -9.68
C ARG A 153 13.86 -1.47 -9.95
N LEU A 154 13.11 -2.12 -9.07
CA LEU A 154 12.75 -3.52 -9.19
C LEU A 154 11.23 -3.64 -9.21
N SER A 155 10.73 -4.82 -9.51
CA SER A 155 9.34 -5.22 -9.37
C SER A 155 9.25 -6.48 -8.52
N ARG A 156 8.13 -6.63 -7.80
CA ARG A 156 7.86 -7.85 -7.04
C ARG A 156 7.45 -8.99 -7.98
N ASP A 157 7.69 -10.21 -7.54
CA ASP A 157 7.19 -11.41 -8.18
C ASP A 157 5.76 -11.74 -7.72
N CYS A 158 4.78 -11.07 -8.33
CA CYS A 158 3.35 -11.26 -8.07
C CYS A 158 2.53 -11.06 -9.35
N ASN A 159 1.27 -11.50 -9.35
CA ASN A 159 0.37 -11.40 -10.51
C ASN A 159 0.14 -9.94 -10.91
N ILE A 160 0.00 -9.05 -9.91
CA ILE A 160 -0.14 -7.61 -10.13
C ILE A 160 1.23 -6.93 -9.97
N PRO A 161 1.79 -6.25 -10.98
CA PRO A 161 3.15 -5.71 -10.91
C PRO A 161 3.28 -4.57 -9.90
N ARG A 162 3.89 -4.87 -8.74
CA ARG A 162 4.18 -3.90 -7.68
C ARG A 162 5.60 -3.37 -7.75
N LYS A 163 5.76 -2.06 -7.58
CA LYS A 163 7.05 -1.37 -7.62
C LYS A 163 7.87 -1.65 -6.37
N VAL A 164 9.15 -1.92 -6.58
CA VAL A 164 10.18 -1.89 -5.54
C VAL A 164 11.19 -0.80 -5.89
N MET A 165 11.47 0.07 -4.94
CA MET A 165 12.29 1.23 -5.14
C MET A 165 13.42 1.25 -4.12
N MET A 166 14.64 1.12 -4.62
CA MET A 166 15.83 1.12 -3.77
C MET A 166 16.24 2.56 -3.49
N LEU A 167 16.40 2.89 -2.22
CA LEU A 167 16.90 4.19 -1.78
C LEU A 167 18.42 4.24 -1.91
N PRO A 168 19.04 5.43 -1.88
CA PRO A 168 20.49 5.53 -1.76
C PRO A 168 20.99 4.77 -0.52
N PRO A 169 22.11 4.02 -0.62
CA PRO A 169 22.69 3.29 0.51
C PRO A 169 23.08 4.24 1.62
N THR A 170 22.91 3.81 2.86
CA THR A 170 23.31 4.58 4.04
C THR A 170 24.08 3.70 5.01
N LYS A 171 25.36 4.03 5.28
CA LYS A 171 26.18 3.36 6.31
C LYS A 171 25.95 1.84 6.34
N ASP A 172 26.15 1.21 5.17
CA ASP A 172 26.02 -0.23 4.92
C ASP A 172 24.60 -0.84 4.91
N VAL A 173 23.56 -0.03 5.09
CA VAL A 173 22.16 -0.47 4.97
C VAL A 173 21.54 0.06 3.67
N GLN A 174 21.05 -0.87 2.85
CA GLN A 174 20.29 -0.56 1.65
C GLN A 174 18.79 -0.71 1.93
N ILE A 175 18.09 0.41 2.05
CA ILE A 175 16.63 0.41 2.29
C ILE A 175 15.89 0.43 0.96
N GLY A 176 14.83 -0.36 0.84
CA GLY A 176 13.90 -0.30 -0.28
C GLY A 176 12.45 -0.09 0.17
N LEU A 177 11.71 0.63 -0.65
CA LEU A 177 10.28 0.86 -0.50
C LEU A 177 9.53 -0.08 -1.44
N VAL A 178 8.82 -1.05 -0.86
CA VAL A 178 8.05 -2.07 -1.56
C VAL A 178 6.59 -1.66 -1.58
N GLN A 179 6.01 -1.52 -2.77
CA GLN A 179 4.60 -1.16 -2.92
C GLN A 179 3.71 -2.37 -2.58
N HIS A 180 2.69 -2.11 -1.78
CA HIS A 180 1.62 -3.06 -1.49
C HIS A 180 0.24 -2.40 -1.65
N CYS A 181 -0.79 -3.22 -1.78
CA CYS A 181 -2.18 -2.81 -1.69
C CYS A 181 -3.02 -3.84 -0.93
N CYS A 182 -3.90 -3.32 -0.08
CA CYS A 182 -5.05 -4.05 0.45
C CYS A 182 -6.32 -3.40 -0.11
N SER A 183 -7.34 -4.16 -0.48
CA SER A 183 -8.64 -3.59 -0.86
C SER A 183 -9.75 -4.39 -0.21
N VAL A 184 -10.66 -3.68 0.43
CA VAL A 184 -11.79 -4.25 1.16
C VAL A 184 -13.06 -3.88 0.44
N LEU A 185 -13.91 -4.85 0.15
CA LEU A 185 -15.20 -4.69 -0.48
C LEU A 185 -16.26 -5.30 0.45
N TRP A 186 -17.34 -4.55 0.63
CA TRP A 186 -18.55 -5.04 1.28
C TRP A 186 -19.57 -5.42 0.19
N ALA A 187 -19.77 -6.72 0.02
CA ALA A 187 -20.80 -7.27 -0.85
C ALA A 187 -22.01 -7.67 0.02
N GLY A 188 -22.80 -6.65 0.39
CA GLY A 188 -24.05 -6.82 1.13
C GLY A 188 -25.08 -7.61 0.32
N ILE A 189 -25.97 -8.31 1.02
CA ILE A 189 -27.13 -9.00 0.45
C ILE A 189 -28.35 -8.53 1.25
N GLU A 190 -29.48 -8.30 0.57
CA GLU A 190 -30.75 -7.89 1.20
C GLU A 190 -31.36 -9.02 2.05
N GLU A 191 -31.13 -10.29 1.66
CA GLU A 191 -31.55 -11.48 2.40
C GLU A 191 -30.41 -12.52 2.42
N GLY A 192 -29.81 -12.76 3.60
CA GLY A 192 -28.76 -13.78 3.80
C GLY A 192 -27.51 -13.28 4.55
N PRO A 193 -26.54 -14.16 4.82
CA PRO A 193 -25.27 -13.77 5.43
C PRO A 193 -24.50 -12.83 4.50
N TRP A 194 -24.00 -11.71 5.03
CA TRP A 194 -23.20 -10.77 4.26
C TRP A 194 -21.84 -11.39 3.87
N LEU A 195 -21.27 -10.90 2.76
CA LEU A 195 -19.95 -11.33 2.29
C LEU A 195 -19.00 -10.12 2.21
N GLY A 196 -17.92 -10.18 2.98
CA GLY A 196 -16.78 -9.27 2.85
C GLY A 196 -15.72 -9.89 1.94
N ILE A 197 -15.11 -9.08 1.07
CA ILE A 197 -13.94 -9.50 0.30
C ILE A 197 -12.76 -8.63 0.68
N ILE A 198 -11.63 -9.25 1.00
CA ILE A 198 -10.36 -8.56 1.27
C ILE A 198 -9.32 -9.08 0.29
N SER A 199 -8.94 -8.25 -0.68
CA SER A 199 -7.86 -8.57 -1.62
C SER A 199 -6.53 -8.02 -1.11
N VAL A 200 -5.52 -8.88 -1.04
CA VAL A 200 -4.18 -8.55 -0.53
C VAL A 200 -3.09 -9.01 -1.50
N ASP A 201 -1.97 -8.30 -1.50
CA ASP A 201 -0.78 -8.77 -2.21
C ASP A 201 -0.11 -9.94 -1.46
N PRO A 202 0.62 -10.83 -2.16
CA PRO A 202 1.35 -11.93 -1.52
C PRO A 202 2.43 -11.44 -0.55
N PRO A 203 3.06 -12.32 0.25
CA PRO A 203 4.26 -11.97 1.01
C PRO A 203 5.39 -11.47 0.09
N THR A 204 6.36 -10.77 0.68
CA THR A 204 7.57 -10.42 -0.08
C THR A 204 8.51 -11.62 -0.10
N ASN A 205 8.71 -12.16 -1.30
CA ASN A 205 9.69 -13.21 -1.52
C ASN A 205 11.05 -12.57 -1.82
N ASN A 206 12.13 -13.29 -1.56
CA ASN A 206 13.50 -12.84 -1.86
C ASN A 206 13.79 -12.83 -3.38
N ILE A 207 12.77 -12.79 -4.23
CA ILE A 207 12.86 -12.81 -5.70
C ILE A 207 12.23 -11.51 -6.23
N TYR A 208 13.01 -10.78 -7.01
CA TYR A 208 12.65 -9.51 -7.60
C TYR A 208 12.95 -9.51 -9.10
N ARG A 209 12.30 -8.63 -9.87
CA ARG A 209 12.56 -8.49 -11.32
C ARG A 209 13.08 -7.10 -11.68
N SER A 210 14.15 -7.06 -12.47
CA SER A 210 14.76 -5.85 -13.01
C SER A 210 14.76 -5.88 -14.54
N ILE A 211 13.91 -5.05 -15.17
CA ILE A 211 13.76 -4.91 -16.64
C ILE A 211 13.41 -6.24 -17.33
N ASP A 212 14.30 -7.23 -17.33
CA ASP A 212 14.09 -8.60 -17.85
C ASP A 212 14.81 -9.71 -17.04
N THR A 213 15.48 -9.39 -15.93
CA THR A 213 16.20 -10.39 -15.11
C THR A 213 15.58 -10.59 -13.74
N GLU A 214 15.54 -11.85 -13.30
CA GLU A 214 15.25 -12.20 -11.91
C GLU A 214 16.49 -12.02 -11.05
N VAL A 215 16.29 -11.40 -9.90
CA VAL A 215 17.33 -11.07 -8.94
C VAL A 215 16.89 -11.61 -7.59
N ALA A 216 17.64 -12.58 -7.08
CA ALA A 216 17.47 -13.05 -5.72
C ALA A 216 18.15 -12.07 -4.75
N LEU A 217 17.38 -11.43 -3.88
CA LEU A 217 17.88 -10.52 -2.85
C LEU A 217 17.30 -10.92 -1.50
N GLN A 218 18.17 -11.20 -0.55
CA GLN A 218 17.74 -11.44 0.82
C GLN A 218 17.23 -10.13 1.43
N THR A 219 16.03 -10.19 2.01
CA THR A 219 15.39 -9.03 2.63
C THR A 219 14.97 -9.29 4.06
N ARG A 220 14.94 -8.23 4.85
CA ARG A 220 14.39 -8.22 6.22
C ARG A 220 13.53 -6.97 6.41
N LEU A 221 12.58 -7.04 7.32
CA LEU A 221 11.74 -5.89 7.66
C LEU A 221 12.61 -4.78 8.26
N PHE A 222 12.43 -3.54 7.77
CA PHE A 222 13.16 -2.39 8.31
C PHE A 222 12.83 -2.22 9.79
N GLN A 223 13.86 -2.20 10.64
CA GLN A 223 13.72 -2.13 12.11
C GLN A 223 12.79 -3.21 12.71
N GLY A 224 12.71 -4.39 12.10
CA GLY A 224 11.90 -5.50 12.60
C GLY A 224 10.40 -5.44 12.24
N GLY A 225 9.96 -4.43 11.49
CA GLY A 225 8.58 -4.30 11.03
C GLY A 225 7.73 -3.35 11.88
N TYR A 226 6.42 -3.43 11.71
CA TYR A 226 5.47 -2.57 12.41
C TYR A 226 5.22 -3.04 13.85
N GLU A 227 4.90 -2.10 14.73
CA GLU A 227 4.62 -2.38 16.14
C GLU A 227 3.21 -2.99 16.30
N ASP A 228 3.07 -3.96 17.20
CA ASP A 228 1.75 -4.54 17.44
C ASP A 228 0.84 -3.52 18.14
N PHE A 229 -0.42 -3.46 17.69
CA PHE A 229 -1.44 -2.55 18.21
C PHE A 229 -2.42 -3.25 19.15
N THR A 230 -2.18 -4.53 19.46
CA THR A 230 -2.93 -5.24 20.51
C THR A 230 -2.50 -4.75 21.90
N ASN A 231 -3.39 -4.91 22.88
CA ASN A 231 -3.06 -4.57 24.25
C ASN A 231 -1.90 -5.43 24.73
N ARG A 232 -0.91 -4.77 25.34
CA ARG A 232 0.25 -5.44 25.94
C ARG A 232 -0.22 -6.55 26.88
N ALA A 233 0.31 -7.77 26.69
CA ALA A 233 0.12 -8.86 27.63
C ALA A 233 0.63 -8.47 29.02
N SER A 234 -0.09 -8.89 30.06
CA SER A 234 0.39 -8.72 31.44
C SER A 234 1.72 -9.43 31.60
N PHE A 235 2.64 -8.85 32.39
CA PHE A 235 3.90 -9.50 32.74
C PHE A 235 3.70 -10.89 33.36
N PHE A 236 2.54 -11.11 33.98
CA PHE A 236 2.21 -12.37 34.66
C PHE A 236 1.49 -13.39 33.77
N SER A 237 1.12 -13.02 32.53
CA SER A 237 0.49 -13.92 31.56
C SER A 237 1.51 -14.46 30.56
N HIS A 238 1.27 -15.65 30.02
CA HIS A 238 2.00 -16.12 28.85
C HIS A 238 1.69 -15.18 27.68
N ASP A 239 2.75 -14.55 27.15
CA ASP A 239 2.65 -13.70 25.98
C ASP A 239 2.51 -14.59 24.75
N GLN A 240 1.41 -14.43 24.01
CA GLN A 240 1.28 -15.06 22.71
C GLN A 240 2.17 -14.30 21.74
N ALA A 241 3.06 -15.00 21.04
CA ALA A 241 3.91 -14.35 20.05
C ALA A 241 3.04 -13.58 19.03
N GLY A 242 3.34 -12.30 18.85
CA GLY A 242 2.64 -11.44 17.90
C GLY A 242 2.78 -11.92 16.45
N PRO A 243 2.12 -11.25 15.50
CA PRO A 243 2.06 -11.72 14.12
C PRO A 243 3.44 -11.76 13.46
N SER A 244 3.58 -12.61 12.43
CA SER A 244 4.85 -12.76 11.72
C SER A 244 5.26 -11.48 10.97
N ARG A 245 4.31 -10.61 10.57
CA ARG A 245 4.52 -9.39 9.79
C ARG A 245 5.01 -9.63 8.35
N HIS A 246 5.08 -10.89 7.91
CA HIS A 246 5.60 -11.27 6.59
C HIS A 246 4.51 -11.26 5.50
N SER A 247 3.31 -11.76 5.81
CA SER A 247 2.14 -11.79 4.91
C SER A 247 0.99 -11.04 5.57
N LEU A 248 0.39 -10.08 4.83
CA LEU A 248 -0.79 -9.36 5.30
C LEU A 248 -1.97 -10.32 5.51
N LEU A 249 -2.10 -11.38 4.70
CA LEU A 249 -3.12 -12.41 4.88
C LEU A 249 -2.98 -13.09 6.25
N GLN A 250 -1.76 -13.49 6.62
CA GLN A 250 -1.53 -14.16 7.91
C GLN A 250 -1.71 -13.21 9.08
N ASP A 251 -1.27 -11.96 8.95
CA ASP A 251 -1.47 -10.94 9.98
C ASP A 251 -2.97 -10.66 10.18
N LEU A 252 -3.76 -10.57 9.09
CA LEU A 252 -5.22 -10.43 9.18
C LEU A 252 -5.87 -11.61 9.89
N ILE A 253 -5.51 -12.85 9.51
CA ILE A 253 -6.04 -14.05 10.17
C ILE A 253 -5.73 -14.03 11.67
N HIS A 254 -4.49 -13.69 12.04
CA HIS A 254 -4.08 -13.60 13.43
C HIS A 254 -4.95 -12.62 14.22
N TYR A 255 -5.13 -11.39 13.72
CA TYR A 255 -5.91 -10.38 14.43
C TYR A 255 -7.40 -10.69 14.50
N TRP A 256 -8.00 -11.18 13.41
CA TRP A 256 -9.40 -11.62 13.43
C TRP A 256 -9.64 -12.77 14.40
N THR A 257 -8.69 -13.70 14.52
CA THR A 257 -8.79 -14.83 15.46
C THR A 257 -8.60 -14.39 16.91
N ALA A 258 -7.74 -13.40 17.15
CA ALA A 258 -7.44 -12.89 18.48
C ALA A 258 -8.61 -12.10 19.08
N ALA A 259 -9.26 -11.25 18.28
CA ALA A 259 -10.42 -10.49 18.69
C ALA A 259 -11.30 -10.13 17.50
N LEU A 260 -12.59 -9.88 17.77
CA LEU A 260 -13.46 -9.24 16.78
C LEU A 260 -13.23 -7.71 16.81
N PRO A 261 -13.40 -7.02 15.67
CA PRO A 261 -13.31 -5.56 15.63
C PRO A 261 -14.28 -4.88 16.60
N PRO A 262 -13.95 -3.66 17.08
CA PRO A 262 -14.89 -2.84 17.83
C PRO A 262 -16.19 -2.62 17.03
N SER A 263 -17.33 -2.53 17.72
CA SER A 263 -18.68 -2.43 17.12
C SER A 263 -19.18 -3.65 16.32
N PHE A 264 -18.37 -4.69 16.08
CA PHE A 264 -18.75 -5.81 15.19
C PHE A 264 -19.87 -6.70 15.76
N THR A 265 -19.97 -6.78 17.08
CA THR A 265 -21.00 -7.57 17.78
C THR A 265 -22.37 -6.89 17.69
N ASN A 266 -22.40 -5.58 17.99
CA ASN A 266 -23.64 -4.83 18.24
C ASN A 266 -24.21 -4.15 16.99
N THR A 267 -23.41 -3.96 15.94
CA THR A 267 -23.84 -3.32 14.69
C THR A 267 -23.80 -4.30 13.52
N PRO A 268 -24.65 -4.10 12.48
CA PRO A 268 -24.53 -4.88 11.25
C PRO A 268 -23.16 -4.66 10.62
N ALA A 269 -22.59 -5.73 10.05
CA ALA A 269 -21.30 -5.62 9.40
C ALA A 269 -21.35 -4.60 8.25
N SER A 270 -20.37 -3.70 8.26
CA SER A 270 -20.26 -2.63 7.29
C SER A 270 -18.86 -2.62 6.70
N LEU A 271 -18.68 -1.83 5.63
CA LEU A 271 -17.35 -1.61 5.06
C LEU A 271 -16.35 -1.09 6.11
N LEU A 272 -16.81 -0.24 7.05
CA LEU A 272 -15.95 0.32 8.10
C LEU A 272 -15.46 -0.78 9.04
N THR A 273 -16.36 -1.63 9.53
CA THR A 273 -16.01 -2.69 10.48
C THR A 273 -15.13 -3.77 9.86
N LEU A 274 -15.37 -4.12 8.58
CA LEU A 274 -14.50 -5.02 7.82
C LEU A 274 -13.11 -4.45 7.57
N SER A 275 -12.99 -3.13 7.46
CA SER A 275 -11.72 -2.45 7.17
C SER A 275 -10.86 -2.22 8.41
N TYR A 276 -11.34 -2.52 9.62
CA TYR A 276 -10.67 -2.19 10.87
C TYR A 276 -9.23 -2.70 10.95
N TYR A 277 -9.01 -4.02 10.88
CA TYR A 277 -7.65 -4.59 10.93
C TYR A 277 -6.77 -4.20 9.73
N PRO A 278 -7.27 -4.20 8.47
CA PRO A 278 -6.52 -3.63 7.35
C PRO A 278 -6.03 -2.20 7.62
N LEU A 279 -6.88 -1.33 8.18
CA LEU A 279 -6.55 0.06 8.47
C LEU A 279 -5.51 0.18 9.60
N GLN A 280 -5.62 -0.61 10.65
CA GLN A 280 -4.66 -0.65 11.77
C GLN A 280 -3.27 -1.09 11.31
N ILE A 281 -3.17 -2.23 10.62
CA ILE A 281 -1.89 -2.74 10.09
C ILE A 281 -1.25 -1.71 9.15
N ILE A 282 -2.05 -1.11 8.26
CA ILE A 282 -1.54 -0.14 7.29
C ILE A 282 -1.13 1.17 7.95
N ALA A 283 -1.82 1.63 9.00
CA ALA A 283 -1.38 2.78 9.79
C ALA A 283 0.00 2.51 10.41
N ALA A 284 0.20 1.32 10.98
CA ALA A 284 1.47 0.93 11.57
C ALA A 284 2.62 0.84 10.52
N GLU A 285 2.33 0.37 9.30
CA GLU A 285 3.27 0.41 8.17
C GLU A 285 3.60 1.84 7.73
N TRP A 286 2.64 2.77 7.78
CA TRP A 286 2.90 4.18 7.51
C TRP A 286 3.84 4.83 8.54
N VAL A 287 3.75 4.42 9.81
CA VAL A 287 4.72 4.86 10.84
C VAL A 287 6.14 4.41 10.47
N ARG A 288 6.31 3.19 9.95
CA ARG A 288 7.61 2.71 9.46
C ARG A 288 8.08 3.49 8.23
N TYR A 289 7.18 3.83 7.32
CA TYR A 289 7.49 4.71 6.20
C TYR A 289 7.98 6.10 6.66
N ILE A 290 7.35 6.68 7.69
CA ILE A 290 7.77 7.95 8.28
C ILE A 290 9.18 7.84 8.87
N ALA A 291 9.51 6.71 9.54
CA ALA A 291 10.86 6.48 10.06
C ALA A 291 11.91 6.46 8.93
N VAL A 292 11.62 5.80 7.80
CA VAL A 292 12.50 5.83 6.62
C VAL A 292 12.62 7.24 6.04
N LEU A 293 11.50 7.97 5.91
CA LEU A 293 11.51 9.34 5.42
C LEU A 293 12.38 10.25 6.30
N SER A 294 12.21 10.17 7.63
CA SER A 294 13.02 10.89 8.61
C SER A 294 14.51 10.56 8.47
N HIS A 295 14.84 9.26 8.36
CA HIS A 295 16.21 8.81 8.19
C HIS A 295 16.85 9.37 6.92
N ASN A 296 16.12 9.36 5.80
CA ASN A 296 16.60 9.90 4.53
C ASN A 296 16.80 11.42 4.59
N ILE A 297 15.88 12.17 5.22
CA ILE A 297 16.00 13.64 5.35
C ILE A 297 17.21 14.01 6.20
N LYS A 298 17.37 13.34 7.35
CA LYS A 298 18.52 13.56 8.24
C LYS A 298 19.84 13.34 7.52
N GLN A 299 19.94 12.39 6.60
CA GLN A 299 21.17 12.22 5.81
C GLN A 299 21.50 13.46 4.98
N TYR A 300 20.52 14.03 4.29
CA TYR A 300 20.75 15.27 3.54
C TYR A 300 21.12 16.42 4.47
N GLU A 301 20.54 16.50 5.67
CA GLU A 301 20.85 17.52 6.68
C GLU A 301 22.20 17.35 7.40
N TYR A 302 22.76 16.14 7.50
CA TYR A 302 24.05 15.90 8.15
C TYR A 302 25.21 15.71 7.18
N THR A 303 24.93 15.42 5.91
CA THR A 303 25.98 15.26 4.89
C THR A 303 26.55 16.61 4.45
N TYR A 304 26.06 17.73 5.01
CA TYR A 304 26.66 19.06 4.83
C TYR A 304 28.09 19.18 5.39
N ASP A 305 28.46 18.39 6.40
CA ASP A 305 29.76 18.56 7.10
C ASP A 305 30.99 18.13 6.26
N PRO A 306 30.97 17.00 5.53
CA PRO A 306 32.11 16.58 4.69
C PRO A 306 32.13 17.23 3.30
N LEU A 307 31.04 17.89 2.88
CA LEU A 307 30.91 18.45 1.53
C LEU A 307 31.92 19.57 1.30
N VAL A 308 32.10 20.48 2.25
CA VAL A 308 33.00 21.64 2.13
C VAL A 308 34.44 21.25 1.74
N ALA A 309 34.90 20.05 2.12
CA ALA A 309 36.26 19.58 1.85
C ALA A 309 36.52 19.15 0.38
N ASN A 310 35.52 18.63 -0.35
CA ASN A 310 35.73 18.00 -1.67
C ASN A 310 34.89 18.60 -2.82
N VAL A 311 34.08 19.63 -2.55
CA VAL A 311 33.15 20.25 -3.52
C VAL A 311 33.82 20.77 -4.81
N THR A 312 35.11 21.13 -4.79
CA THR A 312 35.81 21.61 -6.00
C THR A 312 36.20 20.51 -6.99
N THR A 313 35.93 19.24 -6.69
CA THR A 313 36.18 18.11 -7.59
C THR A 313 34.97 17.82 -8.49
N PRO A 314 35.16 17.34 -9.72
CA PRO A 314 34.05 16.96 -10.61
C PRO A 314 33.09 15.91 -10.00
N SER A 315 33.60 15.07 -9.11
CA SER A 315 32.81 14.10 -8.34
C SER A 315 31.89 14.75 -7.30
N GLY A 316 32.30 15.87 -6.68
CA GLY A 316 31.49 16.62 -5.73
C GLY A 316 30.26 17.28 -6.35
N LEU A 317 30.40 17.84 -7.57
CA LEU A 317 29.28 18.44 -8.29
C LEU A 317 28.24 17.39 -8.72
N ASN A 318 28.70 16.27 -9.29
CA ASN A 318 27.82 15.16 -9.66
C ASN A 318 27.06 14.59 -8.46
N TYR A 319 27.70 14.58 -7.29
CA TYR A 319 27.07 14.17 -6.04
C TYR A 319 25.97 15.15 -5.59
N LEU A 320 26.20 16.46 -5.70
CA LEU A 320 25.18 17.48 -5.39
C LEU A 320 23.98 17.41 -6.36
N ASP A 321 24.21 17.25 -7.66
CA ASP A 321 23.12 17.06 -8.64
C ASP A 321 22.30 15.80 -8.34
N ALA A 322 22.97 14.69 -8.00
CA ALA A 322 22.30 13.47 -7.58
C ALA A 322 21.43 13.67 -6.33
N ASN A 323 21.92 14.42 -5.33
CA ASN A 323 21.16 14.77 -4.14
C ASN A 323 19.95 15.65 -4.45
N LEU A 324 20.11 16.67 -5.30
CA LEU A 324 19.00 17.53 -5.73
C LEU A 324 17.89 16.70 -6.40
N ARG A 325 18.26 15.80 -7.30
CA ARG A 325 17.30 14.88 -7.96
C ARG A 325 16.60 13.98 -6.93
N ASN A 326 17.32 13.46 -5.95
CA ASN A 326 16.74 12.62 -4.90
C ASN A 326 15.75 13.41 -4.02
N LEU A 327 16.09 14.64 -3.63
CA LEU A 327 15.19 15.54 -2.88
C LEU A 327 13.90 15.82 -3.66
N GLN A 328 14.00 16.16 -4.94
CA GLN A 328 12.83 16.37 -5.80
C GLN A 328 11.97 15.11 -5.95
N VAL A 329 12.61 13.94 -6.04
CA VAL A 329 11.89 12.65 -6.07
C VAL A 329 11.14 12.42 -4.76
N TRP A 330 11.74 12.71 -3.60
CA TRP A 330 11.07 12.64 -2.31
C TRP A 330 9.91 13.63 -2.18
N GLY A 331 10.07 14.87 -2.63
CA GLY A 331 8.98 15.86 -2.66
C GLY A 331 7.76 15.35 -3.43
N ARG A 332 7.97 14.82 -4.65
CA ARG A 332 6.90 14.20 -5.45
C ARG A 332 6.26 12.99 -4.76
N ARG A 333 7.04 12.19 -4.04
CA ARG A 333 6.49 11.07 -3.25
C ARG A 333 5.58 11.60 -2.15
N CYS A 334 6.01 12.57 -1.35
CA CYS A 334 5.20 13.12 -0.26
C CYS A 334 3.83 13.60 -0.75
N ILE A 335 3.77 14.35 -1.85
CA ILE A 335 2.50 14.79 -2.47
C ILE A 335 1.58 13.59 -2.77
N GLN A 336 2.11 12.54 -3.40
CA GLN A 336 1.34 11.34 -3.72
C GLN A 336 0.90 10.57 -2.47
N LYS A 337 1.68 10.59 -1.39
CA LYS A 337 1.37 9.91 -0.13
C LYS A 337 0.32 10.66 0.67
N LEU A 338 0.42 11.99 0.76
CA LEU A 338 -0.57 12.84 1.42
C LEU A 338 -1.95 12.64 0.82
N TYR A 339 -2.05 12.63 -0.52
CA TYR A 339 -3.31 12.37 -1.18
C TYR A 339 -3.93 11.00 -0.80
N LYS A 340 -3.11 9.96 -0.63
CA LYS A 340 -3.60 8.63 -0.18
C LYS A 340 -4.07 8.66 1.26
N LEU A 341 -3.33 9.34 2.14
CA LEU A 341 -3.72 9.51 3.54
C LEU A 341 -5.01 10.32 3.65
N ASP A 342 -5.18 11.38 2.85
CA ASP A 342 -6.42 12.15 2.77
C ASP A 342 -7.63 11.29 2.40
N LEU A 343 -7.48 10.35 1.46
CA LEU A 343 -8.55 9.43 1.10
C LEU A 343 -8.97 8.55 2.28
N VAL A 344 -8.01 8.02 3.05
CA VAL A 344 -8.29 7.17 4.22
C VAL A 344 -8.89 7.98 5.37
N THR A 345 -8.34 9.16 5.67
CA THR A 345 -8.90 10.07 6.68
C THR A 345 -10.32 10.47 6.33
N ASN A 346 -10.60 10.79 5.07
CA ASN A 346 -11.95 11.10 4.61
C ASN A 346 -12.87 9.88 4.69
N PHE A 347 -12.38 8.69 4.34
CA PHE A 347 -13.14 7.46 4.50
C PHE A 347 -13.57 7.26 5.96
N LEU A 348 -12.63 7.29 6.90
CA LEU A 348 -12.91 7.15 8.34
C LEU A 348 -13.90 8.21 8.82
N ARG A 349 -13.64 9.49 8.56
CA ARG A 349 -14.53 10.59 9.00
C ARG A 349 -15.95 10.52 8.45
N ASN A 350 -16.13 10.01 7.23
CA ASN A 350 -17.45 9.93 6.60
C ASN A 350 -18.25 8.69 7.05
N HIS A 351 -17.56 7.62 7.46
CA HIS A 351 -18.22 6.35 7.83
C HIS A 351 -18.33 6.16 9.34
N THR A 352 -17.47 6.80 10.13
CA THR A 352 -17.56 6.79 11.60
C THR A 352 -18.72 7.70 12.03
N PRO A 353 -19.77 7.17 12.68
CA PRO A 353 -20.82 7.99 13.27
C PRO A 353 -20.22 8.91 14.33
N SER A 354 -20.71 10.14 14.45
CA SER A 354 -20.22 11.08 15.48
C SER A 354 -20.37 10.48 16.87
N ALA A 355 -19.28 10.39 17.66
CA ALA A 355 -19.28 9.80 19.00
C ALA A 355 -20.00 10.62 20.08
N ALA A 356 -20.91 11.53 19.72
CA ALA A 356 -21.87 12.10 20.65
C ALA A 356 -22.88 11.03 21.11
N GLY A 357 -22.41 10.01 21.85
CA GLY A 357 -23.22 8.97 22.49
C GLY A 357 -22.74 7.52 22.31
N ASN A 358 -21.95 7.18 21.28
CA ASN A 358 -21.61 5.78 20.97
C ASN A 358 -20.16 5.42 21.32
N VAL A 359 -19.98 4.81 22.50
CA VAL A 359 -18.67 4.28 22.97
C VAL A 359 -18.06 3.27 21.98
N GLU A 360 -18.90 2.55 21.24
CA GLU A 360 -18.48 1.48 20.32
C GLU A 360 -17.60 1.97 19.17
N PHE A 361 -17.77 3.22 18.74
CA PHE A 361 -17.04 3.81 17.62
C PHE A 361 -15.80 4.60 18.03
N LYS A 362 -15.51 4.70 19.32
CA LYS A 362 -14.36 5.46 19.85
C LYS A 362 -13.02 4.99 19.28
N GLU A 363 -12.84 3.68 19.12
CA GLU A 363 -11.64 3.10 18.52
C GLU A 363 -11.45 3.52 17.04
N TYR A 364 -12.54 3.76 16.31
CA TYR A 364 -12.47 4.26 14.93
C TYR A 364 -12.15 5.76 14.88
N GLU A 365 -12.53 6.53 15.90
CA GLU A 365 -12.12 7.93 16.03
C GLU A 365 -10.64 8.03 16.34
N LEU A 366 -10.12 7.23 17.29
CA LEU A 366 -8.69 7.13 17.58
C LEU A 366 -7.89 6.74 16.33
N LEU A 367 -8.36 5.74 15.58
CA LEU A 367 -7.75 5.38 14.31
C LEU A 367 -7.79 6.53 13.29
N ALA A 368 -8.86 7.33 13.25
CA ALA A 368 -8.92 8.51 12.40
C ALA A 368 -7.90 9.58 12.83
N GLU A 369 -7.70 9.78 14.13
CA GLU A 369 -6.68 10.65 14.70
C GLU A 369 -5.27 10.18 14.34
N ASP A 370 -5.00 8.87 14.37
CA ASP A 370 -3.72 8.29 13.96
C ASP A 370 -3.41 8.62 12.50
N TYR A 371 -4.38 8.46 11.59
CA TYR A 371 -4.18 8.84 10.18
C TYR A 371 -3.96 10.33 9.99
N VAL A 372 -4.63 11.19 10.78
CA VAL A 372 -4.38 12.64 10.79
C VAL A 372 -2.97 12.95 11.27
N HIS A 373 -2.49 12.26 12.31
CA HIS A 373 -1.15 12.40 12.83
C HIS A 373 -0.09 11.94 11.81
N ILE A 374 -0.27 10.77 11.21
CA ILE A 374 0.61 10.24 10.16
C ILE A 374 0.70 11.23 8.99
N ARG A 375 -0.44 11.78 8.56
CA ARG A 375 -0.51 12.80 7.51
C ARG A 375 0.28 14.06 7.89
N SER A 376 0.13 14.56 9.12
CA SER A 376 0.82 15.78 9.57
C SER A 376 2.35 15.58 9.66
N GLN A 377 2.80 14.38 10.06
CA GLN A 377 4.22 14.02 10.03
C GLN A 377 4.78 14.02 8.61
N VAL A 378 4.09 13.37 7.66
CA VAL A 378 4.52 13.36 6.24
C VAL A 378 4.58 14.79 5.67
N GLN A 379 3.61 15.63 6.00
CA GLN A 379 3.58 17.04 5.59
C GLN A 379 4.74 17.84 6.19
N THR A 380 5.07 17.60 7.46
CA THR A 380 6.20 18.25 8.14
C THR A 380 7.52 17.91 7.44
N TYR A 381 7.74 16.63 7.11
CA TYR A 381 8.92 16.19 6.38
C TYR A 381 8.95 16.69 4.92
N GLN A 382 7.78 16.85 4.27
CA GLN A 382 7.70 17.50 2.97
C GLN A 382 8.20 18.96 3.02
N HIS A 383 7.72 19.74 3.99
CA HIS A 383 8.14 21.14 4.12
C HIS A 383 9.65 21.27 4.41
N ARG A 384 10.21 20.35 5.20
CA ARG A 384 11.67 20.28 5.40
C ARG A 384 12.43 19.97 4.11
N LEU A 385 11.95 19.02 3.31
CA LEU A 385 12.54 18.71 2.01
C LEU A 385 12.48 19.90 1.06
N GLU A 386 11.36 20.60 1.01
CA GLU A 386 11.16 21.80 0.19
C GLU A 386 12.11 22.93 0.61
N ALA A 387 12.35 23.11 1.91
CA ALA A 387 13.31 24.08 2.43
C ALA A 387 14.78 23.75 2.07
N LEU A 388 15.12 22.47 1.89
CA LEU A 388 16.47 22.04 1.49
C LEU A 388 16.76 22.25 0.00
N ILE A 389 15.73 22.27 -0.86
CA ILE A 389 15.92 22.39 -2.32
C ILE A 389 16.65 23.69 -2.70
N PRO A 390 16.24 24.88 -2.23
CA PRO A 390 16.96 26.13 -2.52
C PRO A 390 18.40 26.11 -2.01
N VAL A 391 18.64 25.56 -0.82
CA VAL A 391 19.98 25.48 -0.21
C VAL A 391 20.93 24.68 -1.09
N VAL A 392 20.53 23.47 -1.50
CA VAL A 392 21.33 22.62 -2.39
C VAL A 392 21.51 23.26 -3.76
N THR A 393 20.47 23.92 -4.30
CA THR A 393 20.54 24.61 -5.60
C THR A 393 21.56 25.75 -5.57
N SER A 394 21.56 26.58 -4.53
CA SER A 394 22.54 27.66 -4.34
C SER A 394 23.96 27.12 -4.22
N LEU A 395 24.14 25.99 -3.52
CA LEU A 395 25.45 25.32 -3.45
C LEU A 395 25.92 24.87 -4.83
N VAL A 396 25.08 24.19 -5.63
CA VAL A 396 25.43 23.79 -7.01
C VAL A 396 25.89 25.01 -7.83
N GLN A 397 25.15 26.12 -7.78
CA GLN A 397 25.49 27.35 -8.49
C GLN A 397 26.82 27.96 -8.06
N ILE A 398 27.09 28.05 -6.75
CA ILE A 398 28.36 28.57 -6.21
C ILE A 398 29.54 27.75 -6.72
N VAL A 399 29.36 26.44 -6.82
CA VAL A 399 30.40 25.49 -7.22
C VAL A 399 30.71 25.58 -8.70
N ASP A 400 29.67 25.62 -9.53
CA ASP A 400 29.81 25.85 -10.97
C ASP A 400 30.48 27.20 -11.25
N THR A 401 30.12 28.24 -10.51
CA THR A 401 30.74 29.57 -10.64
C THR A 401 32.23 29.51 -10.30
N ARG A 402 32.61 28.89 -9.16
CA ARG A 402 34.02 28.74 -8.76
C ARG A 402 34.82 27.91 -9.77
N ARG A 403 34.20 26.88 -10.34
CA ARG A 403 34.83 26.05 -11.39
C ARG A 403 35.07 26.85 -12.66
N SER A 404 34.06 27.58 -13.14
CA SER A 404 34.17 28.43 -14.32
C SER A 404 35.28 29.49 -14.15
N LEU A 405 35.40 30.09 -12.97
CA LEU A 405 36.50 31.03 -12.66
C LEU A 405 37.88 30.37 -12.71
N LYS A 406 38.03 29.13 -12.20
CA LYS A 406 39.29 28.38 -12.29
C LYS A 406 39.64 28.02 -13.73
N GLU A 407 38.65 27.58 -14.52
CA GLU A 407 38.84 27.27 -15.94
C GLU A 407 39.22 28.52 -16.74
N ALA A 408 38.55 29.65 -16.50
CA ALA A 408 38.89 30.94 -17.10
C ALA A 408 40.32 31.38 -16.75
N ALA A 409 40.71 31.30 -15.47
CA ALA A 409 42.06 31.64 -15.03
C ALA A 409 43.15 30.74 -15.66
N ASN A 410 42.85 29.46 -15.91
CA ASN A 410 43.74 28.55 -16.60
C ASN A 410 43.85 28.89 -18.09
N VAL A 411 42.75 29.27 -18.74
CA VAL A 411 42.75 29.72 -20.15
C VAL A 411 43.58 31.00 -20.29
N THR A 412 43.41 31.99 -19.41
CA THR A 412 44.21 33.23 -19.41
C THR A 412 45.70 33.00 -19.16
N ARG A 413 46.11 31.85 -18.61
CA ARG A 413 47.54 31.48 -18.47
C ARG A 413 48.11 30.78 -19.71
N LEU A 414 47.27 30.29 -20.61
CA LEU A 414 47.65 29.57 -21.83
C LEU A 414 47.60 30.45 -23.09
N THR A 415 46.86 31.56 -23.04
CA THR A 415 46.80 32.63 -24.05
C THR A 415 47.65 33.80 -23.63
#